data_AF-A0A328EF52-F1
#
_entry.id   AF-A0A328EF52-F1
#
_cell.length_a   1.000
_cell.length_b   1.000
_cell.length_c   1.000
_cell.angle_alpha   90.00
_cell.angle_beta   90.00
_cell.angle_gamma   90.00
#
_symmetry.space_group_name_H-M   'P 1'
#
loop_
_entity.id
_entity.type
_entity.pdbx_description
1 polymer ?
#
loop_
_entity_poly.entity_id
_entity_poly.type
_entity_poly.pdbx_seq_one_letter_code
_entity_poly.pdbx_strand_id
1 'polypeptide(L)'
;MLKNLAEAKEFAVEKIEEIVEDKLSDWEKDLIEFKIEDDFYHKLEEIVSDEEIENAGLASQEELDAYLFTHVPNYNAILEDVTANFLAEYMNAEFSEEEKE
;
A
#
# COMPACT_ATOMS: atom_id res chain seq x y z
N MET A 1 11.79 0.14 -7.73
CA MET A 1 11.30 1.36 -7.09
C MET A 1 9.86 1.51 -7.51
N LEU A 2 8.96 1.44 -6.54
CA LEU A 2 7.52 1.59 -6.75
C LEU A 2 7.23 3.04 -7.13
N LYS A 3 6.43 3.24 -8.19
CA LYS A 3 6.19 4.59 -8.73
C LYS A 3 4.84 5.18 -8.33
N ASN A 4 3.88 4.33 -7.99
CA ASN A 4 2.52 4.72 -7.62
C ASN A 4 1.87 3.60 -6.79
N LEU A 5 0.75 3.94 -6.16
CA LEU A 5 0.02 3.04 -5.29
C LEU A 5 -0.45 1.75 -6.00
N ALA A 6 -0.84 1.83 -7.28
CA ALA A 6 -1.23 0.65 -8.04
C ALA A 6 -0.08 -0.36 -8.21
N GLU A 7 1.14 0.10 -8.54
CA GLU A 7 2.33 -0.75 -8.61
C GLU A 7 2.66 -1.37 -7.23
N ALA A 8 2.45 -0.63 -6.14
CA ALA A 8 2.69 -1.13 -4.78
C ALA A 8 1.73 -2.26 -4.38
N LYS A 9 0.45 -2.08 -4.70
CA LYS A 9 -0.61 -3.07 -4.50
C LYS A 9 -0.34 -4.37 -5.26
N GLU A 10 -0.09 -4.26 -6.57
CA GLU A 10 0.24 -5.39 -7.43
C GLU A 10 1.49 -6.12 -6.92
N PHE A 11 2.55 -5.37 -6.60
CA PHE A 11 3.79 -5.94 -6.08
C PHE A 11 3.58 -6.71 -4.78
N ALA A 12 2.79 -6.21 -3.84
CA ALA A 12 2.57 -6.89 -2.58
C ALA A 12 1.78 -8.19 -2.74
N VAL A 13 0.76 -8.19 -3.60
CA VAL A 13 0.01 -9.41 -3.95
C VAL A 13 0.93 -10.44 -4.57
N GLU A 14 1.73 -10.06 -5.58
CA GLU A 14 2.70 -10.97 -6.21
C GLU A 14 3.69 -11.54 -5.19
N LYS A 15 4.21 -10.70 -4.27
CA LYS A 15 5.15 -11.14 -3.25
C LYS A 15 4.53 -12.12 -2.26
N ILE A 16 3.28 -11.90 -1.86
CA ILE A 16 2.59 -12.82 -0.96
C ILE A 16 2.32 -14.15 -1.66
N GLU A 17 1.83 -14.15 -2.90
CA GLU A 17 1.66 -15.38 -3.69
C GLU A 17 2.97 -16.17 -3.83
N GLU A 18 4.10 -15.47 -4.00
CA GLU A 18 5.43 -16.09 -4.00
C GLU A 18 5.81 -16.69 -2.62
N ILE A 19 5.43 -16.05 -1.52
CA ILE A 19 5.76 -16.50 -0.14
C ILE A 19 4.92 -17.72 0.24
N VAL A 20 3.62 -17.70 -0.02
CA VAL A 20 2.70 -18.79 0.36
C VAL A 20 2.70 -19.94 -0.65
N GLU A 21 3.45 -19.80 -1.74
CA GLU A 21 3.52 -20.74 -2.88
C GLU A 21 2.13 -21.13 -3.44
N ASP A 22 1.13 -20.26 -3.26
CA ASP A 22 -0.25 -20.47 -3.69
C ASP A 22 -0.87 -19.16 -4.25
N LYS A 23 -1.98 -19.31 -4.96
CA LYS A 23 -2.75 -18.17 -5.46
C LYS A 23 -3.70 -17.65 -4.41
N LEU A 24 -3.65 -16.35 -4.19
CA LEU A 24 -4.62 -15.68 -3.34
C LEU A 24 -5.98 -15.64 -4.03
N SER A 25 -7.04 -15.79 -3.24
CA SER A 25 -8.40 -15.52 -3.69
C SER A 25 -8.60 -14.03 -3.96
N ASP A 26 -9.61 -13.68 -4.77
CA ASP A 26 -9.93 -12.28 -5.07
C ASP A 26 -10.18 -11.46 -3.79
N TRP A 27 -10.82 -12.05 -2.78
CA TRP A 27 -11.06 -11.40 -1.50
C TRP A 27 -9.77 -11.13 -0.70
N GLU A 28 -8.81 -12.06 -0.73
CA GLU A 28 -7.51 -11.85 -0.05
C GLU A 28 -6.71 -10.76 -0.74
N LYS A 29 -6.75 -10.70 -2.09
CA LYS A 29 -6.14 -9.62 -2.87
C LYS A 29 -6.74 -8.28 -2.50
N ASP A 30 -8.06 -8.16 -2.52
CA ASP A 30 -8.76 -6.94 -2.13
C ASP A 30 -8.37 -6.49 -0.72
N LEU A 31 -8.23 -7.44 0.23
CA LEU A 31 -7.83 -7.14 1.60
C LEU A 31 -6.39 -6.62 1.69
N ILE A 32 -5.45 -7.21 0.95
CA ILE A 32 -4.06 -6.76 0.85
C ILE A 32 -3.99 -5.35 0.26
N GLU A 33 -4.68 -5.15 -0.87
CA GLU A 33 -4.71 -3.86 -1.56
C GLU A 33 -5.28 -2.76 -0.66
N PHE A 34 -6.38 -3.06 0.05
CA PHE A 34 -7.00 -2.14 0.99
C PHE A 34 -6.06 -1.75 2.13
N LYS A 35 -5.37 -2.72 2.74
CA LYS A 35 -4.44 -2.43 3.85
C LYS A 35 -3.29 -1.54 3.42
N ILE A 36 -2.69 -1.80 2.27
CA ILE A 36 -1.60 -0.98 1.74
C ILE A 36 -2.08 0.44 1.44
N GLU A 37 -3.28 0.58 0.89
CA GLU A 37 -3.90 1.87 0.64
C GLU A 37 -4.17 2.65 1.92
N ASP A 38 -4.77 2.00 2.93
CA ASP A 38 -5.09 2.59 4.23
C ASP A 38 -3.80 3.05 4.94
N ASP A 39 -2.80 2.18 5.04
CA ASP A 39 -1.51 2.51 5.66
C ASP A 39 -0.80 3.65 4.92
N PHE A 40 -0.88 3.65 3.58
CA PHE A 40 -0.29 4.69 2.76
C PHE A 40 -0.95 6.05 3.04
N TYR A 41 -2.27 6.14 2.95
CA TYR A 41 -2.98 7.38 3.21
C TYR A 41 -2.84 7.86 4.65
N HIS A 42 -2.85 6.94 5.62
CA HIS A 42 -2.61 7.30 7.01
C HIS A 42 -1.24 7.95 7.22
N LYS A 43 -0.19 7.48 6.52
CA LYS A 43 1.12 8.18 6.54
C LYS A 43 1.10 9.52 5.83
N LEU A 44 0.25 9.71 4.82
CA LEU A 44 0.13 10.97 4.10
C LEU A 44 -0.67 12.03 4.87
N GLU A 45 -1.61 11.65 5.73
CA GLU A 45 -2.39 12.58 6.57
C GLU A 45 -1.49 13.49 7.43
N GLU A 46 -0.29 13.03 7.79
CA GLU A 46 0.71 13.85 8.51
C GLU A 46 1.39 14.91 7.64
N ILE A 47 1.24 14.83 6.32
CA ILE A 47 1.98 15.61 5.32
C ILE A 47 1.03 16.51 4.51
N VAL A 48 -0.06 15.93 4.01
CA VAL A 48 -1.07 16.58 3.19
C VAL A 48 -2.42 16.30 3.84
N SER A 49 -3.15 17.36 4.16
CA SER A 49 -4.46 17.24 4.80
C SER A 49 -5.56 16.92 3.79
N ASP A 50 -6.63 16.26 4.26
CA ASP A 50 -7.83 16.01 3.46
C ASP A 50 -8.42 17.31 2.88
N GLU A 51 -8.37 18.42 3.62
CA GLU A 51 -8.83 19.72 3.16
C GLU A 51 -8.03 20.22 1.95
N GLU A 52 -6.71 19.98 1.89
CA GLU A 52 -5.89 20.34 0.73
C GLU A 52 -6.25 19.49 -0.50
N ILE A 53 -6.52 18.21 -0.29
CA ILE A 53 -6.92 17.26 -1.35
C ILE A 53 -8.31 17.63 -1.88
N GLU A 54 -9.28 17.89 -1.02
CA GLU A 54 -10.63 18.31 -1.41
C GLU A 54 -10.60 19.63 -2.21
N ASN A 55 -9.80 20.59 -1.76
CA ASN A 55 -9.65 21.89 -2.43
C ASN A 55 -8.94 21.79 -3.79
N ALA A 56 -8.14 20.74 -4.02
CA ALA A 56 -7.51 20.49 -5.31
C ALA A 56 -8.54 20.09 -6.40
N GLY A 57 -9.76 19.70 -6.03
CA GLY A 57 -10.85 19.45 -6.98
C GLY A 57 -10.57 18.29 -7.93
N LEU A 58 -9.89 17.26 -7.42
CA LEU A 58 -9.46 16.08 -8.18
C LEU A 58 -10.69 15.23 -8.55
N ALA A 59 -10.78 14.83 -9.81
CA ALA A 59 -11.94 14.12 -10.37
C ALA A 59 -11.71 12.61 -10.51
N SER A 60 -10.49 12.12 -10.26
CA SER A 60 -10.12 10.72 -10.43
C SER A 60 -8.98 10.30 -9.50
N GLN A 61 -8.84 8.99 -9.29
CA GLN A 61 -7.73 8.41 -8.55
C GLN A 61 -6.37 8.70 -9.21
N GLU A 62 -6.31 8.73 -10.55
CA GLU A 62 -5.08 9.04 -11.28
C GLU A 62 -4.61 10.48 -10.99
N GLU A 63 -5.55 11.43 -10.91
CA GLU A 63 -5.25 12.81 -10.53
C GLU A 63 -4.81 12.92 -9.07
N LEU A 64 -5.41 12.13 -8.17
CA LEU A 64 -4.99 12.04 -6.78
C LEU A 64 -3.56 11.50 -6.66
N ASP A 65 -3.24 10.40 -7.32
CA ASP A 65 -1.89 9.83 -7.32
C ASP A 65 -0.85 10.83 -7.87
N ALA A 66 -1.18 11.52 -8.96
CA ALA A 66 -0.30 12.54 -9.55
C ALA A 66 -0.14 13.77 -8.63
N TYR A 67 -1.21 14.20 -7.98
CA TYR A 67 -1.18 15.29 -7.00
C TYR A 67 -0.28 14.93 -5.82
N LEU A 68 -0.48 13.76 -5.22
CA LEU A 68 0.31 13.29 -4.10
C LEU A 68 1.78 13.08 -4.48
N PHE A 69 2.06 12.52 -5.65
CA PHE A 69 3.43 12.37 -6.15
C PHE A 69 4.19 13.70 -6.25
N THR A 70 3.48 14.79 -6.56
CA THR A 70 4.08 16.13 -6.71
C THR A 70 4.13 16.94 -5.41
N HIS A 71 3.21 16.70 -4.47
CA HIS A 71 3.07 17.48 -3.24
C HIS A 71 3.65 16.79 -2.00
N VAL A 72 3.76 15.46 -2.01
CA VAL A 72 4.35 14.68 -0.91
C VAL A 72 5.85 14.52 -1.13
N PRO A 73 6.71 15.08 -0.25
CA PRO A 73 8.14 14.82 -0.31
C PRO A 73 8.41 13.34 -0.02
N ASN A 74 9.34 12.75 -0.78
CA ASN A 74 9.71 11.34 -0.65
C ASN A 74 8.55 10.35 -0.87
N TYR A 75 7.53 10.71 -1.67
CA TYR A 75 6.39 9.84 -2.01
C TYR A 75 6.79 8.38 -2.26
N ASN A 76 7.74 8.13 -3.18
CA ASN A 76 8.18 6.77 -3.50
C ASN A 76 8.79 6.04 -2.30
N ALA A 77 9.52 6.75 -1.44
CA ALA A 77 10.13 6.13 -0.27
C ALA A 77 9.09 5.80 0.81
N ILE A 78 8.07 6.65 0.98
CA ILE A 78 6.93 6.35 1.87
C ILE A 78 6.19 5.12 1.36
N LEU A 79 5.95 5.07 0.05
CA LEU A 79 5.29 3.94 -0.59
C LEU A 79 6.10 2.64 -0.40
N GLU A 80 7.41 2.67 -0.64
CA GLU A 80 8.30 1.54 -0.41
C GLU A 80 8.32 1.10 1.07
N ASP A 81 8.34 2.05 2.00
CA ASP A 81 8.33 1.77 3.44
C ASP A 81 7.01 1.12 3.88
N VAL A 82 5.86 1.65 3.44
CA VAL A 82 4.54 1.07 3.72
C VAL A 82 4.46 -0.36 3.19
N THR A 83 4.80 -0.58 1.92
CA THR A 83 4.76 -1.91 1.31
C THR A 83 5.72 -2.89 2.00
N ALA A 84 6.93 -2.45 2.36
CA ALA A 84 7.90 -3.29 3.06
C ALA A 84 7.44 -3.65 4.48
N ASN A 85 6.89 -2.69 5.22
CA ASN A 85 6.34 -2.93 6.56
C ASN A 85 5.16 -3.89 6.50
N PHE A 86 4.23 -3.69 5.57
CA PHE A 86 3.10 -4.59 5.35
C PHE A 86 3.56 -6.03 5.08
N LEU A 87 4.50 -6.23 4.14
CA LEU A 87 5.04 -7.57 3.85
C LEU A 87 5.74 -8.20 5.04
N ALA A 88 6.48 -7.41 5.83
CA ALA A 88 7.12 -7.89 7.05
C ALA A 88 6.11 -8.31 8.12
N GLU A 89 5.04 -7.52 8.31
CA GLU A 89 3.94 -7.86 9.22
C GLU A 89 3.20 -9.12 8.77
N TYR A 90 2.92 -9.24 7.47
CA TYR A 90 2.29 -10.42 6.90
C TYR A 90 3.12 -11.67 7.15
N MET A 91 4.43 -11.65 6.83
CA MET A 91 5.33 -12.77 7.11
C MET A 91 5.36 -13.11 8.60
N ASN A 92 5.46 -12.11 9.49
CA ASN A 92 5.48 -12.36 10.93
C ASN A 92 4.16 -12.98 11.43
N ALA A 93 3.02 -12.60 10.86
CA ALA A 93 1.73 -13.20 11.18
C ALA A 93 1.67 -14.67 10.74
N GLU A 94 2.02 -14.97 9.49
CA GLU A 94 2.01 -16.33 8.93
C GLU A 94 3.00 -17.26 9.68
N PHE A 95 4.26 -16.84 9.86
CA PHE A 95 5.26 -17.66 10.55
C PHE A 95 5.01 -17.79 12.07
N SER A 96 4.28 -16.85 12.68
CA SER A 96 3.86 -16.96 14.08
C SER A 96 2.72 -17.96 14.28
N GLU A 97 1.97 -18.31 13.24
CA GLU A 97 0.96 -19.37 13.30
C GLU A 97 1.59 -20.75 13.09
N GLU A 98 2.63 -20.88 12.27
CA GLU A 98 3.39 -22.13 12.10
C GLU A 98 4.14 -22.59 13.37
N GLU A 99 4.65 -21.68 14.21
CA GLU A 99 5.35 -22.06 15.46
C GLU A 99 4.40 -22.59 16.56
N LYS A 100 3.08 -22.61 16.34
CA LYS A 100 2.08 -23.09 17.32
C LYS A 100 1.50 -24.48 17.02
N GLU A 101 1.88 -25.14 15.92
CA GLU A 101 1.58 -26.55 15.66
C GLU A 101 2.73 -27.49 16.05
#